data_AF-A0A7X9HRH6-F1
#
_entry.id   AF-A0A7X9HRH6-F1
#
_cell.length_a   1.000
_cell.length_b   1.000
_cell.length_c   1.000
_cell.angle_alpha   90.00
_cell.angle_beta   90.00
_cell.angle_gamma   90.00
#
_symmetry.space_group_name_H-M   'P 1'
#
loop_
_entity.id
_entity.type
_entity.pdbx_description
1 polymer ?
#
loop_
_entity_poly.entity_id
_entity_poly.type
_entity_poly.pdbx_seq_one_letter_code
_entity_poly.pdbx_strand_id
1 'polypeptide(L)'
;MYCNANDVAMFLGVAEFNDNTNPTLARVNDLISIISNEIDFFAKIQNIKFDDSYANILRKKSAIGVAGVILITYLNNNQNAGSQANEFLREYREFLANMRRNFIEKDSCSSNFLDETIKDEWWDYDYYDK
;
A
#
# COMPACT_ATOMS: atom_id res chain seq x y z
N MET A 1 -8.08 -11.75 6.28
CA MET A 1 -8.23 -11.23 4.91
C MET A 1 -9.15 -10.03 4.94
N TYR A 2 -8.72 -8.92 4.34
CA TYR A 2 -9.47 -7.65 4.40
C TYR A 2 -10.35 -7.37 3.17
N CYS A 3 -10.04 -7.97 2.03
CA CYS A 3 -10.85 -7.90 0.82
C CYS A 3 -11.03 -9.29 0.21
N ASN A 4 -11.87 -9.39 -0.82
CA ASN A 4 -12.05 -10.60 -1.64
C ASN A 4 -11.78 -10.31 -3.13
N ALA A 5 -11.77 -11.36 -3.96
CA ALA A 5 -11.50 -11.23 -5.39
C ALA A 5 -12.50 -10.32 -6.13
N ASN A 6 -13.76 -10.25 -5.69
CA ASN A 6 -14.77 -9.37 -6.30
C ASN A 6 -14.48 -7.89 -6.02
N ASP A 7 -13.96 -7.57 -4.83
CA ASP A 7 -13.50 -6.21 -4.51
C ASP A 7 -12.41 -5.77 -5.47
N VAL A 8 -11.43 -6.66 -5.70
CA VAL A 8 -10.33 -6.42 -6.63
C VAL A 8 -10.84 -6.26 -8.06
N ALA A 9 -11.79 -7.10 -8.48
CA ALA A 9 -12.40 -7.04 -9.81
C ALA A 9 -13.09 -5.68 -10.05
N MET A 10 -13.82 -5.17 -9.06
CA MET A 10 -14.44 -3.84 -9.12
C MET A 10 -13.42 -2.72 -9.34
N PHE A 11 -12.28 -2.74 -8.65
CA PHE A 11 -11.23 -1.72 -8.83
C PHE A 11 -10.54 -1.79 -10.18
N LEU A 12 -10.52 -2.97 -10.81
CA LEU A 12 -9.92 -3.20 -12.12
C LEU A 12 -10.92 -3.05 -13.28
N GLY A 13 -12.22 -2.88 -12.99
CA GLY A 13 -13.25 -2.81 -14.01
C GLY A 13 -13.44 -4.11 -14.80
N VAL A 14 -13.14 -5.26 -14.18
CA VAL A 14 -13.32 -6.60 -14.78
C VAL A 14 -14.53 -7.31 -14.16
N ALA A 15 -15.12 -8.26 -14.89
CA ALA A 15 -16.33 -8.94 -14.45
C ALA A 15 -16.09 -9.83 -13.22
N GLU A 16 -15.16 -10.78 -13.33
CA GLU A 16 -14.79 -11.72 -12.27
C GLU A 16 -13.44 -12.39 -12.58
N PHE A 17 -12.83 -12.99 -11.56
CA PHE A 17 -11.67 -13.86 -11.71
C PHE A 17 -12.10 -15.33 -11.62
N ASN A 18 -11.53 -16.17 -12.49
CA ASN A 18 -11.75 -17.61 -12.47
C ASN A 18 -10.46 -18.37 -12.84
N ASP A 19 -10.52 -19.69 -13.02
CA ASP A 19 -9.33 -20.50 -13.32
C ASP A 19 -8.77 -20.26 -14.73
N ASN A 20 -9.51 -19.58 -15.59
CA ASN A 20 -9.14 -19.25 -16.97
C ASN A 20 -8.78 -17.77 -17.17
N THR A 21 -8.91 -16.92 -16.14
CA THR A 21 -8.47 -15.51 -16.23
C THR A 21 -6.96 -15.40 -16.03
N ASN A 22 -6.38 -14.28 -16.46
CA ASN A 22 -5.01 -13.93 -16.17
C ASN A 22 -4.95 -12.60 -15.38
N PRO A 23 -4.66 -12.61 -14.06
CA PRO A 23 -4.35 -13.77 -13.21
C PRO A 23 -5.55 -14.68 -12.92
N THR A 24 -5.29 -15.92 -12.50
CA THR A 24 -6.32 -16.87 -12.07
C THR A 24 -6.90 -16.47 -10.71
N LEU A 25 -8.10 -16.95 -10.38
CA LEU A 25 -8.73 -16.71 -9.06
C LEU A 25 -7.82 -17.15 -7.90
N ALA A 26 -7.20 -18.32 -8.01
CA ALA A 26 -6.25 -18.81 -7.01
C ALA A 26 -5.10 -17.81 -6.79
N ARG A 27 -4.55 -17.27 -7.89
CA ARG A 27 -3.46 -16.29 -7.81
C ARG A 27 -3.90 -14.97 -7.21
N VAL A 28 -5.12 -14.52 -7.48
CA VAL A 28 -5.69 -13.31 -6.84
C VAL A 28 -5.84 -13.52 -5.33
N ASN A 29 -6.33 -14.67 -4.89
CA ASN A 29 -6.47 -14.99 -3.47
C ASN A 29 -5.12 -15.08 -2.74
N ASP A 30 -4.07 -15.57 -3.41
CA ASP A 30 -2.70 -15.52 -2.88
C ASP A 30 -2.24 -14.08 -2.66
N LEU A 31 -2.46 -13.20 -3.64
CA LEU A 31 -2.10 -11.78 -3.54
C LEU A 31 -2.88 -11.08 -2.41
N ILE A 32 -4.17 -11.38 -2.25
CA ILE A 32 -4.99 -10.88 -1.14
C ILE A 32 -4.41 -11.31 0.20
N SER A 33 -3.95 -12.56 0.30
CA SER A 33 -3.32 -13.09 1.51
C SER A 33 -2.03 -12.36 1.84
N ILE A 34 -1.16 -12.14 0.85
CA ILE A 34 0.11 -11.41 1.01
C ILE A 34 -0.15 -9.99 1.50
N ILE A 35 -1.04 -9.26 0.84
CA ILE A 35 -1.39 -7.88 1.21
C ILE A 35 -2.04 -7.82 2.60
N SER A 36 -2.93 -8.76 2.93
CA SER A 36 -3.54 -8.81 4.26
C SER A 36 -2.50 -9.05 5.36
N ASN A 37 -1.57 -9.97 5.13
CA ASN A 37 -0.49 -10.27 6.07
C ASN A 37 0.47 -9.09 6.25
N GLU A 38 0.70 -8.29 5.20
CA GLU A 38 1.51 -7.08 5.28
C GLU A 38 0.84 -6.03 6.17
N ILE A 39 -0.47 -5.81 5.99
CA ILE A 39 -1.26 -4.93 6.86
C ILE A 39 -1.21 -5.41 8.32
N ASP A 40 -1.41 -6.72 8.56
CA ASP A 40 -1.34 -7.32 9.89
C ASP A 40 0.03 -7.14 10.55
N PHE A 41 1.10 -7.32 9.76
CA PHE A 41 2.47 -7.13 10.22
C PHE A 41 2.70 -5.70 10.69
N PHE A 42 2.32 -4.70 9.90
CA PHE A 42 2.46 -3.29 10.29
C PHE A 42 1.54 -2.91 11.45
N ALA A 43 0.30 -3.39 11.48
CA ALA A 43 -0.61 -3.17 12.60
C ALA A 43 -0.05 -3.73 13.92
N LYS A 44 0.53 -4.94 13.87
CA LYS A 44 1.18 -5.59 15.01
C LYS A 44 2.38 -4.80 15.51
N ILE A 45 3.24 -4.31 14.61
CA ILE A 45 4.39 -3.46 14.98
C ILE A 45 3.93 -2.21 15.74
N GLN A 46 2.79 -1.63 15.34
CA GLN A 46 2.26 -0.39 15.92
C GLN A 46 1.33 -0.61 17.12
N ASN A 47 1.07 -1.86 17.49
CA ASN A 47 0.05 -2.22 18.47
C ASN A 47 -1.34 -1.63 18.14
N ILE A 48 -1.67 -1.54 16.86
CA ILE A 48 -2.99 -1.13 16.38
C ILE A 48 -3.91 -2.35 16.47
N LYS A 49 -5.04 -2.20 17.15
CA LYS A 49 -6.13 -3.17 17.14
C LYS A 49 -7.20 -2.65 16.21
N PHE A 50 -7.46 -3.40 15.13
CA PHE A 50 -8.58 -3.08 14.25
C PHE A 50 -9.89 -3.50 14.90
N ASP A 51 -10.86 -2.60 14.86
CA ASP A 51 -12.26 -2.86 15.13
C ASP A 51 -13.10 -2.69 13.85
N ASP A 52 -14.41 -2.88 13.96
CA ASP A 52 -15.34 -2.80 12.83
C ASP A 52 -15.34 -1.44 12.14
N SER A 53 -14.93 -0.36 12.82
CA SER A 53 -14.85 0.97 12.20
C SER A 53 -13.80 1.05 11.09
N TYR A 54 -12.80 0.16 11.11
CA TYR A 54 -11.75 0.06 10.10
C TYR A 54 -12.11 -0.85 8.94
N ALA A 55 -13.20 -1.63 9.02
CA ALA A 55 -13.51 -2.67 8.03
C ALA A 55 -13.55 -2.14 6.59
N ASN A 56 -14.20 -0.99 6.37
CA ASN A 56 -14.32 -0.39 5.04
C ASN A 56 -12.98 0.14 4.51
N ILE A 57 -12.18 0.78 5.36
CA ILE A 57 -10.89 1.32 4.92
C ILE A 57 -9.89 0.20 4.64
N LEU A 58 -9.88 -0.86 5.47
CA LEU A 58 -9.02 -2.02 5.26
C LEU A 58 -9.41 -2.78 4.00
N ARG A 59 -10.71 -2.97 3.75
CA ARG A 59 -11.22 -3.56 2.50
C ARG A 59 -10.78 -2.76 1.28
N LYS A 60 -10.99 -1.43 1.29
CA LYS A 60 -10.57 -0.54 0.20
C LYS A 60 -9.06 -0.60 -0.02
N LYS A 61 -8.26 -0.38 1.01
CA LYS A 61 -6.79 -0.31 0.89
C LYS A 61 -6.18 -1.64 0.49
N SER A 62 -6.70 -2.75 1.01
CA SER A 62 -6.28 -4.09 0.60
C SER A 62 -6.62 -4.37 -0.87
N ALA A 63 -7.83 -4.05 -1.31
CA ALA A 63 -8.24 -4.24 -2.71
C ALA A 63 -7.39 -3.39 -3.67
N ILE A 64 -7.12 -2.12 -3.32
CA ILE A 64 -6.25 -1.23 -4.09
C ILE A 64 -4.82 -1.77 -4.18
N GLY A 65 -4.26 -2.26 -3.07
CA GLY A 65 -2.92 -2.87 -3.05
C GLY A 65 -2.82 -4.06 -3.99
N VAL A 66 -3.80 -4.97 -3.95
CA VAL A 66 -3.86 -6.13 -4.84
C VAL A 66 -4.07 -5.70 -6.30
N ALA A 67 -4.99 -4.77 -6.57
CA ALA A 67 -5.25 -4.26 -7.92
C ALA A 67 -4.00 -3.61 -8.53
N GLY A 68 -3.24 -2.84 -7.76
CA GLY A 68 -1.98 -2.26 -8.20
C GLY A 68 -0.93 -3.31 -8.59
N VAL A 69 -0.79 -4.38 -7.81
CA VAL A 69 0.10 -5.51 -8.13
C VAL A 69 -0.36 -6.24 -9.40
N ILE A 70 -1.68 -6.42 -9.57
CA ILE A 70 -2.22 -7.07 -10.77
C ILE A 70 -1.94 -6.23 -12.01
N LEU A 71 -2.21 -4.92 -11.96
CA LEU A 71 -1.99 -4.01 -13.09
C LEU A 71 -0.54 -4.02 -13.56
N ILE A 72 0.42 -3.95 -12.62
CA ILE A 72 1.85 -3.90 -12.96
C ILE A 72 2.41 -5.26 -13.41
N THR A 73 1.83 -6.37 -12.98
CA THR A 73 2.39 -7.72 -13.21
C THR A 73 1.74 -8.41 -14.41
N TYR A 74 0.43 -8.22 -14.60
CA TYR A 74 -0.37 -8.96 -15.57
C TYR A 74 -0.91 -8.08 -16.71
N LEU A 75 -1.04 -6.78 -16.49
CA LEU A 75 -1.65 -5.84 -17.44
C LEU A 75 -0.68 -4.72 -17.91
N ASN A 76 0.62 -4.87 -17.65
CA ASN A 76 1.66 -3.84 -17.86
C ASN A 76 1.84 -3.39 -19.33
N ASN A 77 1.32 -4.15 -20.29
CA ASN A 77 1.42 -3.81 -21.72
C ASN A 77 0.44 -2.69 -22.14
N ASN A 78 -0.38 -2.18 -21.22
CA ASN A 78 -1.31 -1.08 -21.47
C ASN A 78 -0.82 0.18 -20.74
N GLN A 79 -0.47 1.25 -21.46
CA GLN A 79 0.05 2.50 -20.86
C GLN A 79 -0.88 3.08 -19.79
N ASN A 80 -2.21 2.96 -19.98
CA ASN A 80 -3.19 3.42 -18.99
C ASN A 80 -3.16 2.56 -17.71
N ALA A 81 -2.89 1.26 -17.83
CA ALA A 81 -2.73 0.37 -16.68
C ALA A 81 -1.49 0.73 -15.85
N GLY A 82 -0.42 1.22 -16.47
CA GLY A 82 0.79 1.67 -15.78
C GLY A 82 0.56 2.89 -14.88
N SER A 83 -0.15 3.90 -15.38
CA SER A 83 -0.48 5.10 -14.58
C SER A 83 -1.40 4.75 -13.40
N GLN A 84 -2.44 3.95 -13.65
CA GLN A 84 -3.37 3.51 -12.62
C GLN A 84 -2.68 2.60 -11.58
N ALA A 85 -1.78 1.71 -12.01
CA ALA A 85 -0.99 0.87 -11.10
C ALA A 85 -0.17 1.72 -10.14
N ASN A 86 0.51 2.75 -10.66
CA ASN A 86 1.34 3.64 -9.85
C ASN A 86 0.49 4.41 -8.82
N GLU A 87 -0.69 4.87 -9.20
CA GLU A 87 -1.60 5.54 -8.28
C GLU A 87 -2.07 4.60 -7.16
N PHE A 88 -2.51 3.39 -7.50
CA PHE A 88 -2.98 2.39 -6.54
C PHE A 88 -1.86 1.95 -5.59
N LEU A 89 -0.67 1.67 -6.12
CA LEU A 89 0.48 1.29 -5.31
C LEU A 89 0.97 2.44 -4.44
N ARG A 90 0.92 3.69 -4.92
CA ARG A 90 1.22 4.88 -4.10
C ARG A 90 0.24 4.99 -2.95
N GLU A 91 -1.07 4.95 -3.22
CA GLU A 91 -2.10 5.07 -2.19
C GLU A 91 -1.99 3.96 -1.12
N TYR A 92 -1.69 2.73 -1.54
CA TYR A 92 -1.45 1.61 -0.64
C TYR A 92 -0.18 1.80 0.21
N ARG A 93 0.93 2.23 -0.41
CA ARG A 93 2.20 2.50 0.30
C ARG A 93 2.08 3.65 1.29
N GLU A 94 1.36 4.72 0.93
CA GLU A 94 1.08 5.83 1.85
C GLU A 94 0.27 5.35 3.06
N PHE A 95 -0.70 4.46 2.85
CA PHE A 95 -1.44 3.82 3.94
C PHE A 95 -0.52 3.02 4.88
N LEU A 96 0.37 2.18 4.33
CA LEU A 96 1.37 1.46 5.13
C LEU A 96 2.35 2.41 5.83
N ALA A 97 2.79 3.47 5.15
CA ALA A 97 3.71 4.46 5.71
C ALA A 97 3.08 5.25 6.86
N ASN A 98 1.80 5.57 6.78
CA ASN A 98 1.05 6.21 7.87
C ASN A 98 0.89 5.26 9.06
N MET A 99 0.74 3.96 8.84
CA MET A 99 0.87 2.98 9.94
C MET A 99 2.30 3.00 10.48
N ARG A 100 3.33 3.02 9.63
CA ARG A 100 4.76 2.99 10.03
C ARG A 100 5.22 4.22 10.83
N ARG A 101 4.76 5.44 10.51
CA ARG A 101 5.27 6.69 11.11
C ARG A 101 5.16 6.75 12.64
N ASN A 102 4.23 6.00 13.24
CA ASN A 102 4.11 5.87 14.69
C ASN A 102 5.25 5.05 15.37
N PHE A 103 6.17 4.43 14.60
CA PHE A 103 7.34 3.71 15.13
C PHE A 103 8.60 4.58 15.20
N ILE A 104 8.86 5.40 14.16
CA ILE A 104 10.09 6.20 14.11
C ILE A 104 10.06 7.30 15.18
N GLU A 105 8.89 7.82 15.53
CA GLU A 105 8.73 8.77 16.65
C GLU A 105 8.76 8.12 18.04
N LYS A 106 8.53 6.80 18.14
CA LYS A 106 8.60 6.08 19.42
C LYS A 106 9.99 5.51 19.72
N ASP A 107 10.71 5.05 18.70
CA ASP A 107 12.11 4.62 18.84
C ASP A 107 13.11 5.79 18.88
N SER A 108 12.73 6.99 18.41
CA SER A 108 13.55 8.20 18.59
C SER A 108 13.49 8.78 20.01
N CYS A 109 12.65 8.23 20.90
CA CYS A 109 12.69 8.51 22.35
C CYS A 109 13.52 7.49 23.16
N SER A 110 14.43 6.75 22.50
CA SER A 110 15.37 5.85 23.15
C SER A 110 16.81 6.03 22.63
N SER A 111 17.31 7.26 22.62
CA SER A 111 18.76 7.50 22.70
C SER A 111 19.05 8.90 23.21
N ASN A 112 19.19 9.03 24.53
CA ASN A 112 20.19 9.97 25.06
C ASN A 112 21.55 9.46 24.59
N PHE A 113 21.99 9.86 23.39
CA PHE A 113 23.40 10.09 23.02
C PHE A 113 23.51 10.43 21.52
N LEU A 114 24.07 11.62 21.23
CA LEU A 114 24.63 12.12 19.95
C LEU A 114 23.58 12.52 18.89
N ASP A 115 23.55 13.73 18.33
CA ASP A 115 24.50 14.84 18.30
C ASP A 115 23.74 16.11 17.84
N GLU A 116 24.14 17.27 18.34
CA GLU A 116 23.52 18.59 18.11
C GLU A 116 23.87 19.20 16.74
N THR A 117 23.74 18.44 15.64
CA THR A 117 24.32 18.84 14.34
C THR A 117 23.38 18.87 13.13
N ILE A 118 22.06 18.87 13.34
CA ILE A 118 21.13 19.23 12.25
C ILE A 118 20.30 20.45 12.67
N LYS A 119 21.02 21.51 13.03
CA LYS A 119 20.58 22.87 12.80
C LYS A 119 21.22 23.33 11.50
N ASP A 120 20.40 23.98 10.68
CA ASP A 120 20.79 24.70 9.47
C ASP A 120 21.37 23.85 8.34
N GLU A 121 20.50 23.47 7.40
CA GLU A 121 20.79 23.65 5.97
C GLU A 121 19.48 23.54 5.17
N TRP A 122 18.58 24.50 5.41
CA TRP A 122 17.56 24.89 4.42
C TRP A 122 18.26 25.78 3.39
N TRP A 123 19.09 25.19 2.54
CA TRP A 123 19.65 25.88 1.38
C TRP A 123 18.92 25.42 0.14
N ASP A 124 18.20 26.39 -0.43
CA ASP A 124 18.16 26.71 -1.85
C ASP A 124 18.27 25.55 -2.83
N TYR A 125 17.14 25.23 -3.46
CA TYR A 125 17.12 24.90 -4.89
C TYR A 125 15.84 25.43 -5.53
N ASP A 126 15.73 26.76 -5.59
CA ASP A 126 15.15 27.41 -6.77
C ASP A 126 16.21 27.30 -7.87
N TYR A 127 16.00 26.46 -8.88
CA TYR A 127 16.57 26.72 -10.21
C TYR A 127 15.97 25.86 -11.33
N TYR A 128 15.66 26.57 -12.43
CA TYR A 128 15.38 26.18 -13.81
C TYR A 128 13.95 25.77 -14.17
N ASP A 129 13.26 26.41 -15.12
CA ASP A 129 13.40 27.68 -15.87
C ASP A 129 12.10 27.78 -16.72
N LYS A 130 11.46 28.95 -16.84
CA LYS A 130 11.44 29.78 -18.07
C LYS A 130 11.58 29.07 -19.42
#